data_AF-A0A915PNL8-F1
#
_entry.id   AF-A0A915PNL8-F1
#
_cell.length_a   1.000
_cell.length_b   1.000
_cell.length_c   1.000
_cell.angle_alpha   90.00
_cell.angle_beta   90.00
_cell.angle_gamma   90.00
#
_symmetry.space_group_name_H-M   'P 1'
#
loop_
_entity.id
_entity.type
_entity.pdbx_description
1 polymer ?
#
loop_
_entity_poly.entity_id
_entity_poly.type
_entity_poly.pdbx_seq_one_letter_code
_entity_poly.pdbx_strand_id
1 'polypeptide(L)'
;MVHSEIATAHSGYFRKRYLTETKIQNRPAILSINDLTDYDAGAVRRMINFFYTGILPCSLAEIPELLALCSKLQVTSMRSTIEKFIIQKAAEQNCLLDCWNISCHRESDLSLRTKDFVLNYVTRSLEETILDPRFAKLDQGAVETLLKRENLPVRSEADILRIALMYFLRRDGHVNMQSLLNVVRYNCGNDVLIRMRQDVYSINDDELSFCFQQNCAYGLWQSERHMYEQNIWPITELLPPRGNPNADCNWITAQFHNLLQPVNEPFR
;
A
#
# COMPACT_ATOMS: atom_id res chain seq x y z
N MET A 1 -15.84 13.86 29.81
CA MET A 1 -16.80 14.95 29.54
C MET A 1 -16.11 15.95 28.62
N VAL A 2 -16.79 16.46 27.60
CA VAL A 2 -16.24 17.42 26.63
C VAL A 2 -17.23 18.58 26.50
N HIS A 3 -16.73 19.81 26.45
CA HIS A 3 -17.59 20.98 26.24
C HIS A 3 -18.14 20.98 24.81
N SER A 4 -19.43 21.27 24.66
CA SER A 4 -20.12 21.19 23.38
C SER A 4 -19.56 22.19 22.37
N GLU A 5 -19.16 23.38 22.80
CA GLU A 5 -18.55 24.41 21.97
C GLU A 5 -17.25 23.90 21.33
N ILE A 6 -16.43 23.20 22.11
CA ILE A 6 -15.15 22.63 21.66
C ILE A 6 -15.41 21.44 20.72
N ALA A 7 -16.28 20.51 21.14
CA ALA A 7 -16.59 19.33 20.34
C ALA A 7 -17.17 19.70 18.97
N THR A 8 -18.12 20.64 18.92
CA THR A 8 -18.78 21.06 17.67
C THR A 8 -17.89 21.93 16.79
N ALA A 9 -16.89 22.62 17.35
CA ALA A 9 -15.89 23.34 16.56
C ALA A 9 -14.97 22.38 15.79
N HIS A 10 -14.51 21.30 16.44
CA HIS A 10 -13.51 20.38 15.88
C HIS A 10 -14.08 19.16 15.13
N SER A 11 -15.32 18.75 15.41
CA SER A 11 -15.92 17.54 14.84
C SER A 11 -17.21 17.84 14.07
N GLY A 12 -17.22 17.49 12.80
CA GLY A 12 -18.44 17.56 11.98
C GLY A 12 -19.55 16.61 12.47
N TYR A 13 -19.16 15.47 13.04
CA TYR A 13 -20.06 14.51 13.64
C TYR A 13 -20.77 15.08 14.88
N PHE A 14 -20.02 15.60 15.86
CA PHE A 14 -20.61 16.17 17.08
C PHE A 14 -21.47 17.39 16.76
N ARG A 15 -21.05 18.23 15.80
CA ARG A 15 -21.86 19.36 15.32
C ARG A 15 -23.24 18.91 14.84
N LYS A 16 -23.29 17.91 13.97
CA LYS A 16 -24.57 17.38 13.45
C LYS A 16 -25.44 16.81 14.57
N ARG A 17 -24.87 15.95 15.41
CA ARG A 17 -25.61 15.27 16.48
C ARG A 17 -26.14 16.25 17.54
N TYR A 18 -25.31 17.23 17.93
CA TYR A 18 -25.70 18.26 18.89
C TYR A 18 -26.82 19.18 18.36
N LEU A 19 -26.74 19.59 17.09
CA LEU A 19 -27.78 20.42 16.46
C LEU A 19 -29.12 19.68 16.32
N THR A 20 -29.10 18.39 16.02
CA THR A 20 -30.32 17.58 15.94
C THR A 20 -30.97 17.44 17.32
N GLU A 21 -30.19 17.10 18.35
CA GLU A 21 -30.73 16.86 19.68
C GLU A 21 -31.26 18.14 20.34
N THR A 22 -30.54 19.27 20.18
CA THR A 22 -30.99 20.57 20.72
C THR A 22 -32.28 21.04 20.07
N LYS A 23 -32.49 20.79 18.77
CA LYS A 23 -33.76 21.08 18.09
C LYS A 23 -34.93 20.23 18.62
N ILE A 24 -34.69 18.96 18.93
CA ILE A 24 -35.71 18.04 19.46
C ILE A 24 -36.11 18.45 20.87
N GLN A 25 -35.13 18.75 21.73
CA GLN A 25 -35.37 19.02 23.14
C GLN A 25 -35.71 20.50 23.45
N ASN A 26 -35.51 21.40 22.49
CA ASN A 26 -35.66 22.85 22.63
C ASN A 26 -34.87 23.44 23.83
N ARG A 27 -33.74 22.81 24.17
CA ARG A 27 -32.82 23.18 25.28
C ARG A 27 -31.42 22.63 25.01
N PRO A 28 -30.37 23.09 25.72
CA PRO A 28 -29.03 22.51 25.63
C PRO A 28 -29.08 21.00 25.95
N ALA A 29 -28.55 20.18 25.04
CA ALA A 29 -28.61 18.72 25.15
C ALA A 29 -27.29 18.15 25.69
N ILE A 30 -27.39 17.17 26.59
CA ILE A 30 -26.26 16.33 26.99
C ILE A 30 -26.25 15.11 26.08
N LEU A 31 -25.19 14.93 25.29
CA LEU A 31 -25.06 13.79 24.39
C LEU A 31 -24.37 12.61 25.10
N SER A 32 -25.05 11.47 25.14
CA SER A 32 -24.41 10.18 25.46
C SER A 32 -23.96 9.51 24.16
N ILE A 33 -22.66 9.31 24.01
CA ILE A 33 -22.05 8.71 22.82
C ILE A 33 -21.69 7.27 23.15
N ASN A 34 -22.52 6.34 22.68
CA ASN A 34 -22.34 4.90 22.92
C ASN A 34 -21.74 4.17 21.71
N ASP A 35 -21.61 4.85 20.58
CA ASP A 35 -21.12 4.29 19.31
C ASP A 35 -19.59 4.33 19.18
N LEU A 36 -18.86 4.64 20.26
CA LEU A 36 -17.39 4.61 20.29
C LEU A 36 -16.82 3.43 21.10
N THR A 37 -17.66 2.45 21.44
CA THR A 37 -17.27 1.27 22.25
C THR A 37 -16.26 0.37 21.56
N ASP A 38 -16.19 0.42 20.23
CA ASP A 38 -15.31 -0.44 19.43
C ASP A 38 -13.87 0.08 19.36
N TYR A 39 -13.60 1.25 19.95
CA TYR A 39 -12.29 1.90 19.95
C TYR A 39 -11.65 1.86 21.32
N ASP A 40 -10.32 1.84 21.34
CA ASP A 40 -9.53 1.99 22.55
C ASP A 40 -9.86 3.32 23.26
N ALA A 41 -10.11 3.21 24.57
CA ALA A 41 -10.45 4.35 25.41
C ALA A 41 -9.31 5.38 25.44
N GLY A 42 -8.05 4.93 25.33
CA GLY A 42 -6.88 5.79 25.22
C GLY A 42 -6.86 6.59 23.92
N ALA A 43 -7.16 5.96 22.78
CA ALA A 43 -7.30 6.62 21.49
C ALA A 43 -8.40 7.71 21.50
N VAL A 44 -9.58 7.39 22.05
CA VAL A 44 -10.68 8.36 22.21
C VAL A 44 -10.27 9.52 23.12
N ARG A 45 -9.62 9.22 24.26
CA ARG A 45 -9.14 10.24 25.20
C ARG A 45 -8.10 11.17 24.56
N ARG A 46 -7.19 10.63 23.74
CA ARG A 46 -6.21 11.44 23.00
C ARG A 46 -6.88 12.39 22.00
N MET A 47 -7.88 11.91 21.26
CA MET A 47 -8.63 12.78 20.36
C MET A 47 -9.34 13.91 21.12
N ILE A 48 -9.93 13.61 22.27
CA ILE A 48 -10.54 14.63 23.13
C ILE A 48 -9.49 15.64 23.57
N ASN A 49 -8.34 15.20 24.08
CA ASN A 49 -7.25 16.08 24.49
C ASN A 49 -6.74 16.94 23.31
N PHE A 50 -6.71 16.39 22.10
CA PHE A 50 -6.35 17.12 20.89
C PHE A 50 -7.32 18.29 20.62
N PHE A 51 -8.62 18.14 20.89
CA PHE A 51 -9.56 19.26 20.74
C PHE A 51 -9.24 20.44 21.65
N TYR A 52 -8.68 20.19 22.84
CA TYR A 52 -8.32 21.25 23.78
C TYR A 52 -6.93 21.83 23.52
N THR A 53 -5.99 21.03 23.04
CA THR A 53 -4.56 21.39 23.03
C THR A 53 -3.99 21.56 21.63
N GLY A 54 -4.61 20.98 20.61
CA GLY A 54 -4.03 20.85 19.26
C GLY A 54 -2.82 19.92 19.19
N ILE A 55 -2.45 19.24 20.28
CA ILE A 55 -1.29 18.34 20.34
C ILE A 55 -1.77 16.90 20.31
N LEU A 56 -1.22 16.10 19.37
CA LEU A 56 -1.51 14.68 19.25
C LEU A 56 -0.26 13.84 19.49
N PRO A 57 0.00 13.40 20.73
CA PRO A 57 1.04 12.42 20.99
C PRO A 57 0.57 11.05 20.46
N CYS A 58 1.30 10.48 19.50
CA CYS A 58 1.02 9.16 18.95
C CYS A 58 2.28 8.49 18.41
N SER A 59 2.25 7.17 18.35
CA SER A 59 3.22 6.31 17.66
C SER A 59 2.64 5.78 16.35
N LEU A 60 3.49 5.26 15.44
CA LEU A 60 3.04 4.70 14.15
C LEU A 60 2.04 3.54 14.33
N ALA A 61 2.19 2.73 15.37
CA ALA A 61 1.30 1.60 15.66
C ALA A 61 -0.14 2.03 15.95
N GLU A 62 -0.34 3.24 16.46
CA GLU A 62 -1.65 3.76 16.87
C GLU A 62 -2.36 4.52 15.73
N ILE A 63 -1.63 4.85 14.66
CA ILE A 63 -2.14 5.66 13.54
C ILE A 63 -3.38 5.04 12.86
N PRO A 64 -3.44 3.73 12.56
CA PRO A 64 -4.61 3.15 11.90
C PRO A 64 -5.91 3.39 12.67
N GLU A 65 -5.88 3.19 13.99
CA GLU A 65 -7.04 3.41 14.85
C GLU A 65 -7.40 4.90 14.95
N LEU A 66 -6.41 5.78 15.09
CA LEU A 66 -6.64 7.22 15.14
C LEU A 66 -7.22 7.75 13.82
N LEU A 67 -6.79 7.22 12.66
CA LEU A 67 -7.38 7.57 11.37
C LEU A 67 -8.84 7.10 11.27
N ALA A 68 -9.15 5.88 11.69
CA ALA A 68 -10.52 5.38 11.71
C ALA A 68 -11.44 6.25 12.60
N LEU A 69 -10.94 6.67 13.77
CA LEU A 69 -11.63 7.63 14.63
C LEU A 69 -11.80 8.99 13.94
N CYS A 70 -10.78 9.51 13.26
CA CYS A 70 -10.86 10.79 12.54
C CYS A 70 -11.95 10.76 11.47
N SER A 71 -12.07 9.67 10.73
CA SER A 71 -13.10 9.50 9.70
C SER A 71 -14.49 9.39 10.34
N LYS A 72 -14.66 8.56 11.39
CA LYS A 72 -15.94 8.38 12.09
C LYS A 72 -16.44 9.69 12.70
N LEU A 73 -15.56 10.41 13.39
CA LEU A 73 -15.89 11.66 14.08
C LEU A 73 -15.72 12.91 13.19
N GLN A 74 -15.32 12.74 11.93
CA GLN A 74 -15.15 13.83 10.96
C GLN A 74 -14.22 14.95 11.47
N VAL A 75 -13.06 14.57 11.99
CA VAL A 75 -12.04 15.48 12.57
C VAL A 75 -10.90 15.67 11.56
N THR A 76 -11.08 16.61 10.63
CA THR A 76 -10.13 16.83 9.52
C THR A 76 -8.79 17.40 9.98
N SER A 77 -8.77 18.25 11.01
CA SER A 77 -7.54 18.86 11.54
C SER A 77 -6.59 17.85 12.15
N MET A 78 -7.12 16.84 12.85
CA MET A 78 -6.34 15.74 13.39
C MET A 78 -5.80 14.85 12.27
N ARG A 79 -6.63 14.52 11.27
CA ARG A 79 -6.17 13.79 10.06
C ARG A 79 -5.00 14.50 9.38
N SER A 80 -5.09 15.81 9.15
CA SER A 80 -3.98 16.58 8.55
C SER A 80 -2.73 16.62 9.42
N THR A 81 -2.86 16.50 10.74
CA THR A 81 -1.72 16.39 11.66
C THR A 81 -1.06 15.01 11.54
N ILE A 82 -1.86 13.95 11.48
CA ILE A 82 -1.41 12.58 11.24
C ILE A 82 -0.69 12.46 9.88
N GLU A 83 -1.27 13.03 8.81
CA GLU A 83 -0.65 13.03 7.48
C GLU A 83 0.75 13.64 7.48
N LYS A 84 0.91 14.81 8.12
CA LYS A 84 2.22 15.46 8.27
C LYS A 84 3.20 14.59 9.05
N PHE A 85 2.74 13.96 10.12
CA PHE A 85 3.56 13.04 10.92
C PHE A 85 4.02 11.83 10.10
N ILE A 86 3.13 11.21 9.32
CA ILE A 86 3.48 10.10 8.42
C ILE A 86 4.52 10.54 7.39
N ILE A 87 4.36 11.70 6.75
CA ILE A 87 5.32 12.20 5.76
C ILE A 87 6.70 12.43 6.40
N GLN A 88 6.73 13.02 7.60
CA GLN A 88 7.98 13.23 8.34
C GLN A 88 8.64 11.91 8.70
N LYS A 89 7.88 10.93 9.18
CA LYS A 89 8.40 9.60 9.54
C LYS A 89 8.81 8.76 8.33
N ALA A 90 8.15 8.91 7.19
CA ALA A 90 8.53 8.24 5.96
C ALA A 90 9.90 8.68 5.42
N ALA A 91 10.38 9.87 5.81
CA ALA A 91 11.75 10.28 5.49
C ALA A 91 12.82 9.53 6.31
N GLU A 92 12.43 8.86 7.41
CA GLU A 92 13.32 8.03 8.22
C GLU A 92 13.27 6.57 7.72
N GLN A 93 14.40 6.03 7.25
CA GLN A 93 14.47 4.69 6.62
C GLN A 93 13.89 3.58 7.50
N ASN A 94 14.11 3.65 8.82
CA ASN A 94 13.61 2.64 9.76
C ASN A 94 12.08 2.60 9.84
N CYS A 95 11.40 3.71 9.56
CA CYS A 95 9.96 3.85 9.64
C CYS A 95 9.26 3.79 8.28
N LEU A 96 10.00 3.88 7.17
CA LEU A 96 9.46 3.97 5.82
C LEU A 96 8.48 2.84 5.47
N LEU A 97 8.83 1.59 5.80
CA LEU A 97 7.97 0.43 5.53
C LEU A 97 6.66 0.46 6.33
N ASP A 98 6.72 0.89 7.59
CA ASP A 98 5.52 1.02 8.43
C ASP A 98 4.61 2.13 7.90
N CYS A 99 5.19 3.29 7.55
CA CYS A 99 4.47 4.39 6.90
C CYS A 99 3.85 3.96 5.58
N TRP A 100 4.57 3.17 4.78
CA TRP A 100 4.07 2.64 3.51
C TRP A 100 2.88 1.71 3.73
N ASN A 101 3.01 0.76 4.65
CA ASN A 101 1.95 -0.19 4.96
C ASN A 101 0.68 0.51 5.44
N ILE A 102 0.84 1.47 6.37
CA ILE A 102 -0.28 2.31 6.84
C ILE A 102 -0.93 3.04 5.67
N SER A 103 -0.14 3.64 4.77
CA SER A 103 -0.68 4.43 3.67
C SER A 103 -1.47 3.64 2.62
N CYS A 104 -1.14 2.36 2.47
CA CYS A 104 -1.79 1.42 1.55
C CYS A 104 -2.91 0.61 2.18
N HIS A 105 -3.10 0.69 3.50
CA HIS A 105 -4.17 -0.03 4.17
C HIS A 105 -5.55 0.41 3.62
N ARG A 106 -6.45 -0.55 3.42
CA ARG A 106 -7.76 -0.30 2.76
C ARG A 106 -8.61 0.73 3.50
N GLU A 107 -8.50 0.74 4.83
CA GLU A 107 -9.26 1.64 5.71
C GLU A 107 -8.52 2.97 5.98
N SER A 108 -7.32 3.15 5.40
CA SER A 108 -6.54 4.37 5.59
C SER A 108 -7.13 5.51 4.77
N ASP A 109 -7.92 6.35 5.43
CA ASP A 109 -8.43 7.64 4.94
C ASP A 109 -7.31 8.71 4.96
N LEU A 110 -6.27 8.49 4.17
CA LEU A 110 -5.23 9.50 3.89
C LEU A 110 -5.44 10.10 2.50
N SER A 111 -5.08 11.37 2.36
CA SER A 111 -5.07 12.06 1.08
C SER A 111 -4.12 11.39 0.08
N LEU A 112 -4.49 11.46 -1.20
CA LEU A 112 -3.65 10.98 -2.31
C LEU A 112 -2.25 11.60 -2.26
N ARG A 113 -2.16 12.90 -1.96
CA ARG A 113 -0.88 13.61 -1.81
C ARG A 113 0.03 12.95 -0.77
N THR A 114 -0.51 12.52 0.36
CA THR A 114 0.27 11.84 1.41
C THR A 114 0.77 10.49 0.92
N LYS A 115 -0.11 9.70 0.30
CA LYS A 115 0.24 8.40 -0.29
C LYS A 115 1.34 8.54 -1.35
N ASP A 116 1.24 9.57 -2.20
CA ASP A 116 2.24 9.86 -3.23
C ASP A 116 3.61 10.24 -2.63
N PHE A 117 3.63 11.05 -1.56
CA PHE A 117 4.88 11.37 -0.87
C PHE A 117 5.56 10.14 -0.29
N VAL A 118 4.82 9.29 0.43
CA VAL A 118 5.37 8.06 1.00
C VAL A 118 5.88 7.14 -0.10
N LEU A 119 5.07 6.91 -1.15
CA LEU A 119 5.46 6.11 -2.30
C LEU A 119 6.71 6.67 -3.01
N ASN A 120 6.87 7.99 -3.11
CA ASN A 120 8.09 8.63 -3.61
C ASN A 120 9.34 8.28 -2.78
N TYR A 121 9.25 8.26 -1.45
CA TYR A 121 10.35 7.81 -0.60
C TYR A 121 10.67 6.33 -0.86
N VAL A 122 9.65 5.46 -0.88
CA VAL A 122 9.81 4.02 -1.17
C VAL A 122 10.49 3.79 -2.52
N THR A 123 10.07 4.49 -3.57
CA THR A 123 10.66 4.31 -4.92
C THR A 123 12.09 4.84 -5.02
N ARG A 124 12.45 5.88 -4.27
CA ARG A 124 13.84 6.39 -4.22
C ARG A 124 14.78 5.42 -3.51
N SER A 125 14.29 4.78 -2.45
CA SER A 125 15.00 3.78 -1.65
C SER A 125 14.57 2.35 -2.02
N LEU A 126 14.34 2.09 -3.32
CA LEU A 126 13.75 0.84 -3.78
C LEU A 126 14.58 -0.39 -3.37
N GLU A 127 15.89 -0.35 -3.58
CA GLU A 127 16.80 -1.43 -3.21
C GLU A 127 16.75 -1.70 -1.71
N GLU A 128 16.98 -0.67 -0.90
CA GLU A 128 16.97 -0.77 0.57
C GLU A 128 15.62 -1.29 1.10
N THR A 129 14.52 -0.85 0.49
CA THR A 129 13.16 -1.28 0.82
C THR A 129 12.95 -2.77 0.55
N ILE A 130 13.38 -3.28 -0.61
CA ILE A 130 13.17 -4.67 -1.01
C ILE A 130 14.14 -5.63 -0.31
N LEU A 131 15.34 -5.16 0.02
CA LEU A 131 16.33 -5.93 0.78
C LEU A 131 15.96 -6.05 2.26
N ASP A 132 15.18 -5.13 2.81
CA ASP A 132 14.73 -5.19 4.20
C ASP A 132 13.84 -6.44 4.42
N PRO A 133 14.16 -7.31 5.39
CA PRO A 133 13.36 -8.50 5.70
C PRO A 133 11.89 -8.20 6.04
N ARG A 134 11.59 -6.98 6.53
CA ARG A 134 10.22 -6.53 6.83
C ARG A 134 9.38 -6.32 5.58
N PHE A 135 9.98 -6.25 4.39
CA PHE A 135 9.26 -6.13 3.11
C PHE A 135 8.25 -7.27 2.91
N ALA A 136 8.61 -8.49 3.30
CA ALA A 136 7.72 -9.67 3.19
C ALA A 136 6.49 -9.58 4.12
N LYS A 137 6.56 -8.75 5.16
CA LYS A 137 5.48 -8.51 6.13
C LYS A 137 4.49 -7.44 5.68
N LEU A 138 4.79 -6.69 4.62
CA LEU A 138 3.87 -5.70 4.06
C LEU A 138 2.59 -6.36 3.56
N ASP A 139 1.49 -5.63 3.55
CA ASP A 139 0.28 -6.09 2.90
C ASP A 139 0.50 -6.25 1.39
N GLN A 140 -0.07 -7.30 0.80
CA GLN A 140 0.06 -7.55 -0.65
C GLN A 140 -0.41 -6.34 -1.47
N GLY A 141 -1.47 -5.65 -1.04
CA GLY A 141 -1.94 -4.44 -1.71
C GLY A 141 -0.90 -3.32 -1.72
N ALA A 142 -0.05 -3.21 -0.69
CA ALA A 142 1.05 -2.24 -0.64
C ALA A 142 2.15 -2.62 -1.65
N VAL A 143 2.51 -3.89 -1.73
CA VAL A 143 3.50 -4.38 -2.71
C VAL A 143 2.98 -4.20 -4.13
N GLU A 144 1.73 -4.56 -4.41
CA GLU A 144 1.12 -4.35 -5.71
C GLU A 144 1.06 -2.88 -6.10
N THR A 145 0.75 -1.98 -5.16
CA THR A 145 0.72 -0.54 -5.43
C THR A 145 2.11 -0.02 -5.80
N LEU A 146 3.16 -0.51 -5.13
CA LEU A 146 4.55 -0.20 -5.51
C LEU A 146 4.86 -0.73 -6.91
N LEU A 147 4.59 -2.00 -7.17
CA LEU A 147 4.92 -2.67 -8.44
C LEU A 147 4.10 -2.18 -9.63
N LYS A 148 2.91 -1.59 -9.41
CA LYS A 148 2.09 -0.95 -10.46
C LYS A 148 2.62 0.40 -10.90
N ARG A 149 3.56 1.00 -10.17
CA ARG A 149 4.07 2.34 -10.46
C ARG A 149 4.79 2.38 -11.82
N GLU A 150 4.53 3.43 -12.60
CA GLU A 150 5.12 3.59 -13.95
C GLU A 150 6.63 3.80 -13.92
N ASN A 151 7.10 4.67 -13.03
CA ASN A 151 8.49 5.15 -13.02
C ASN A 151 9.35 4.39 -12.00
N LEU A 152 9.22 3.06 -11.95
CA LEU A 152 10.10 2.24 -11.12
C LEU A 152 11.53 2.21 -11.72
N PRO A 153 12.59 2.36 -10.90
CA PRO A 153 13.97 2.23 -11.35
C PRO A 153 14.33 0.76 -11.58
N VAL A 154 13.77 0.16 -12.63
CA VAL A 154 13.98 -1.24 -13.05
C VAL A 154 14.47 -1.30 -14.49
N ARG A 155 15.14 -2.39 -14.89
CA ARG A 155 15.65 -2.54 -16.26
C ARG A 155 14.57 -3.00 -17.24
N SER A 156 13.68 -3.89 -16.78
CA SER A 156 12.57 -4.41 -17.56
C SER A 156 11.48 -5.00 -16.66
N GLU A 157 10.35 -5.38 -17.25
CA GLU A 157 9.27 -6.12 -16.56
C GLU A 157 9.75 -7.43 -15.91
N ALA A 158 10.85 -8.04 -16.39
CA ALA A 158 11.41 -9.22 -15.73
C ALA A 158 11.92 -8.90 -14.32
N ASP A 159 12.43 -7.69 -14.09
CA ASP A 159 12.85 -7.28 -12.74
C ASP A 159 11.65 -7.03 -11.83
N ILE A 160 10.54 -6.50 -12.37
CA ILE A 160 9.27 -6.35 -11.62
C ILE A 160 8.76 -7.73 -11.20
N LEU A 161 8.77 -8.71 -12.12
CA LEU A 161 8.44 -10.10 -11.80
C LEU A 161 9.37 -10.63 -10.71
N ARG A 162 10.69 -10.48 -10.82
CA ARG A 162 11.63 -10.94 -9.79
C ARG A 162 11.34 -10.33 -8.42
N ILE A 163 11.04 -9.03 -8.34
CA ILE A 163 10.67 -8.40 -7.06
C ILE A 163 9.38 -9.02 -6.50
N ALA A 164 8.37 -9.27 -7.35
CA ALA A 164 7.14 -9.94 -6.93
C ALA A 164 7.43 -11.36 -6.41
N LEU A 165 8.30 -12.11 -7.09
CA LEU A 165 8.72 -13.45 -6.68
C LEU A 165 9.54 -13.43 -5.39
N MET A 166 10.42 -12.45 -5.19
CA MET A 166 11.15 -12.26 -3.93
C MET A 166 10.21 -12.03 -2.76
N TYR A 167 9.13 -11.25 -2.97
CA TYR A 167 8.09 -11.08 -1.96
C TYR A 167 7.35 -12.38 -1.68
N PHE A 168 6.96 -13.11 -2.72
CA PHE A 168 6.31 -14.41 -2.60
C PHE A 168 7.17 -15.42 -1.81
N LEU A 169 8.43 -15.59 -2.19
CA LEU A 169 9.35 -16.56 -1.58
C LEU A 169 9.64 -16.28 -0.10
N ARG A 170 9.62 -15.01 0.32
CA ARG A 170 9.95 -14.61 1.69
C ARG A 170 8.74 -14.55 2.63
N ARG A 171 7.53 -14.65 2.10
CA ARG A 171 6.31 -14.40 2.89
C ARG A 171 5.78 -15.69 3.50
N ASP A 172 5.74 -15.73 4.82
CA ASP A 172 5.05 -16.77 5.58
C ASP A 172 3.54 -16.48 5.60
N GLY A 173 2.82 -16.81 4.52
CA GLY A 173 1.37 -16.65 4.45
C GLY A 173 0.77 -16.77 3.06
N HIS A 174 -0.56 -16.72 2.99
CA HIS A 174 -1.25 -16.78 1.71
C HIS A 174 -0.94 -15.53 0.86
N VAL A 175 -0.59 -15.76 -0.40
CA VAL A 175 -0.41 -14.76 -1.44
C VAL A 175 -1.42 -15.05 -2.54
N ASN A 176 -2.19 -14.04 -2.94
CA ASN A 176 -3.02 -14.15 -4.13
C ASN A 176 -2.11 -14.00 -5.36
N MET A 177 -1.67 -15.13 -5.90
CA MET A 177 -0.71 -15.20 -7.00
C MET A 177 -1.20 -14.50 -8.25
N GLN A 178 -2.47 -14.68 -8.60
CA GLN A 178 -3.05 -14.04 -9.77
C GLN A 178 -2.96 -12.51 -9.65
N SER A 179 -3.35 -11.95 -8.50
CA SER A 179 -3.32 -10.50 -8.27
C SER A 179 -1.89 -9.96 -8.26
N LEU A 180 -0.95 -10.71 -7.68
CA LEU A 180 0.46 -10.34 -7.64
C LEU A 180 1.10 -10.36 -9.04
N LEU A 181 0.80 -11.37 -9.86
CA LEU A 181 1.33 -11.48 -11.22
C LEU A 181 0.67 -10.53 -12.22
N ASN A 182 -0.57 -10.09 -11.96
CA ASN A 182 -1.28 -9.09 -12.76
C ASN A 182 -0.60 -7.72 -12.74
N VAL A 183 0.35 -7.46 -11.82
CA VAL A 183 1.08 -6.19 -11.80
C VAL A 183 2.15 -6.10 -12.89
N VAL A 184 2.55 -7.22 -13.48
CA VAL A 184 3.59 -7.32 -14.52
C VAL A 184 2.95 -7.15 -15.90
N ARG A 185 3.64 -6.46 -16.82
CA ARG A 185 3.20 -6.29 -18.21
C ARG A 185 3.87 -7.33 -19.09
N TYR A 186 3.06 -8.18 -19.73
CA TYR A 186 3.53 -9.31 -20.53
C TYR A 186 3.70 -8.98 -22.02
N ASN A 187 3.43 -7.74 -22.43
CA ASN A 187 3.69 -7.20 -23.77
C ASN A 187 5.16 -6.74 -23.95
N CYS A 188 6.12 -7.44 -23.32
CA CYS A 188 7.51 -7.02 -23.18
C CYS A 188 8.51 -7.70 -24.13
N GLY A 189 8.02 -8.41 -25.16
CA GLY A 189 8.84 -9.11 -26.16
C GLY A 189 9.36 -10.48 -25.71
N ASN A 190 9.69 -11.32 -26.69
CA ASN A 190 9.98 -12.75 -26.46
C ASN A 190 11.19 -12.98 -25.55
N ASP A 191 12.27 -12.22 -25.70
CA ASP A 191 13.49 -12.42 -24.90
C ASP A 191 13.26 -12.13 -23.40
N VAL A 192 12.38 -11.17 -23.10
CA VAL A 192 12.00 -10.87 -21.71
C VAL A 192 11.10 -11.97 -21.16
N LEU A 193 10.11 -12.43 -21.94
CA LEU A 193 9.20 -13.52 -21.55
C LEU A 193 9.92 -14.85 -21.33
N ILE A 194 10.95 -15.16 -22.14
CA ILE A 194 11.78 -16.37 -21.95
C ILE A 194 12.50 -16.32 -20.61
N ARG A 195 13.10 -15.18 -20.26
CA ARG A 195 13.76 -14.99 -18.96
C ARG A 195 12.78 -15.11 -17.79
N MET A 196 11.63 -14.45 -17.89
CA MET A 196 10.56 -14.56 -16.88
C MET A 196 10.13 -16.01 -16.67
N ARG A 197 9.97 -16.77 -17.76
CA ARG A 197 9.60 -18.19 -17.69
C ARG A 197 10.68 -19.03 -16.99
N GLN A 198 11.95 -18.77 -17.27
CA GLN A 198 13.06 -19.44 -16.58
C GLN A 198 13.05 -19.13 -15.07
N ASP A 199 12.82 -17.86 -14.70
CA ASP A 199 12.71 -17.44 -13.30
C ASP A 199 11.55 -18.16 -12.60
N VAL A 200 10.36 -18.23 -13.22
CA VAL A 200 9.19 -18.93 -12.66
C VAL A 200 9.44 -20.43 -12.50
N TYR A 201 10.01 -21.09 -13.51
CA TYR A 201 10.33 -22.52 -13.42
C TYR A 201 11.35 -22.84 -12.33
N SER A 202 12.27 -21.93 -12.04
CA SER A 202 13.28 -22.15 -10.98
C SER A 202 12.69 -22.22 -9.57
N ILE A 203 11.47 -21.72 -9.36
CA ILE A 203 10.76 -21.79 -8.07
C ILE A 203 10.07 -23.14 -7.87
N ASN A 204 9.76 -23.86 -8.95
CA ASN A 204 9.10 -25.17 -8.92
C ASN A 204 7.76 -25.16 -8.14
N ASP A 205 6.91 -24.18 -8.44
CA ASP A 205 5.54 -24.03 -7.90
C ASP A 205 4.50 -24.10 -9.03
N ASP A 206 3.55 -25.04 -8.91
CA ASP A 206 2.55 -25.33 -9.94
C ASP A 206 1.50 -24.20 -10.08
N GLU A 207 1.05 -23.63 -8.96
CA GLU A 207 0.06 -22.54 -8.96
C GLU A 207 0.65 -21.29 -9.59
N LEU A 208 1.88 -20.93 -9.21
CA LEU A 208 2.64 -19.83 -9.80
C LEU A 208 2.81 -20.03 -11.30
N SER A 209 3.21 -21.23 -11.72
CA SER A 209 3.42 -21.57 -13.13
C SER A 209 2.14 -21.43 -13.94
N PHE A 210 1.02 -21.90 -13.39
CA PHE A 210 -0.30 -21.79 -14.01
C PHE A 210 -0.74 -20.32 -14.14
N CYS A 211 -0.69 -19.54 -13.07
CA CYS A 211 -1.05 -18.12 -13.09
C CYS A 211 -0.16 -17.32 -14.05
N PHE A 212 1.15 -17.62 -14.13
CA PHE A 212 2.06 -17.00 -15.07
C PHE A 212 1.67 -17.29 -16.53
N GLN A 213 1.33 -18.53 -16.86
CA GLN A 213 0.91 -18.91 -18.20
C GLN A 213 -0.39 -18.20 -18.62
N GLN A 214 -1.36 -18.11 -17.71
CA GLN A 214 -2.62 -17.37 -17.96
C GLN A 214 -2.35 -15.90 -18.25
N ASN A 215 -1.49 -15.26 -17.45
CA ASN A 215 -1.11 -13.87 -17.63
C ASN A 215 -0.37 -13.62 -18.95
N CYS A 216 0.57 -14.51 -19.32
CA CYS A 216 1.26 -14.45 -20.61
C CYS A 216 0.29 -14.55 -21.78
N ALA A 217 -0.63 -15.53 -21.74
CA ALA A 217 -1.64 -15.70 -22.79
C ALA A 217 -2.53 -14.46 -22.93
N TYR A 218 -2.95 -13.88 -21.80
CA TYR A 218 -3.74 -12.65 -21.81
C TYR A 218 -2.97 -11.45 -22.37
N GLY A 219 -1.71 -11.24 -21.97
CA GLY A 219 -0.90 -10.15 -22.49
C GLY A 219 -0.56 -10.27 -23.98
N LEU A 220 -0.34 -11.49 -24.47
CA LEU A 220 -0.17 -11.77 -25.91
C LEU A 220 -1.45 -11.45 -26.68
N TRP A 221 -2.60 -11.94 -26.20
CA TRP A 221 -3.90 -11.64 -26.80
C TRP A 221 -4.17 -10.13 -26.86
N GLN A 222 -3.88 -9.38 -25.80
CA GLN A 222 -4.02 -7.93 -25.79
C GLN A 222 -3.11 -7.25 -26.83
N SER A 223 -1.87 -7.73 -26.96
CA SER A 223 -0.89 -7.18 -27.90
C SER A 223 -1.29 -7.45 -29.36
N GLU A 224 -1.72 -8.68 -29.67
CA GLU A 224 -2.23 -9.06 -30.99
C GLU A 224 -3.49 -8.26 -31.35
N ARG A 225 -4.45 -8.17 -30.42
CA ARG A 225 -5.68 -7.40 -30.65
C ARG A 225 -5.41 -5.94 -30.96
N HIS A 226 -4.44 -5.32 -30.27
CA HIS A 226 -4.05 -3.94 -30.53
C HIS A 226 -3.41 -3.75 -31.92
N MET A 227 -2.72 -4.76 -32.44
CA MET A 227 -2.11 -4.73 -33.78
C MET A 227 -3.15 -4.88 -34.90
N TYR A 228 -4.17 -5.71 -34.70
CA TYR A 228 -5.14 -6.05 -35.76
C TYR A 228 -6.47 -5.27 -35.70
N GLU A 229 -6.85 -4.69 -34.56
CA GLU A 229 -8.19 -4.12 -34.34
C GLU A 229 -8.15 -2.70 -33.71
N GLN A 230 -7.57 -1.72 -34.42
CA GLN A 230 -7.43 -0.33 -33.92
C GLN A 230 -8.75 0.42 -33.68
N ASN A 231 -9.88 -0.07 -34.20
CA ASN A 231 -11.16 0.66 -34.23
C ASN A 231 -12.28 0.04 -33.36
N ILE A 232 -11.98 -0.91 -32.46
CA ILE A 232 -13.00 -1.54 -31.63
C ILE A 232 -13.08 -0.87 -30.26
N TRP A 233 -14.29 -0.45 -29.91
CA TRP A 233 -14.65 0.05 -28.59
C TRP A 233 -14.88 -1.10 -27.60
N PRO A 234 -14.46 -0.98 -26.33
CA PRO A 234 -13.64 0.09 -25.77
C PRO A 234 -12.15 -0.07 -26.15
N ILE A 235 -11.47 1.05 -26.38
CA ILE A 235 -10.02 1.10 -26.56
C ILE A 235 -9.40 0.54 -25.28
N THR A 236 -8.75 -0.61 -25.38
CA THR A 236 -7.99 -1.15 -24.27
C THR A 236 -6.71 -0.33 -24.17
N GLU A 237 -6.56 0.46 -23.09
CA GLU A 237 -5.33 1.20 -22.80
C GLU A 237 -4.21 0.19 -22.48
N LEU A 238 -3.58 -0.35 -23.53
CA LEU A 238 -2.41 -1.20 -23.39
C LEU A 238 -1.24 -0.33 -22.97
N LEU A 239 -0.85 -0.42 -21.70
CA LEU A 239 0.30 0.30 -21.20
C LEU A 239 1.60 -0.34 -21.74
N PRO A 240 2.58 0.46 -22.18
CA PRO A 240 3.85 -0.07 -22.64
C PRO A 240 4.61 -0.76 -21.50
N PRO A 241 5.47 -1.74 -21.78
CA PRO A 241 6.31 -2.36 -20.75
C PRO A 241 7.22 -1.32 -20.08
N ARG A 242 7.42 -1.45 -18.77
CA ARG A 242 8.29 -0.56 -18.00
C ARG A 242 9.75 -1.00 -18.05
N GLY A 243 10.62 -0.02 -17.80
CA GLY A 243 12.03 -0.24 -17.55
C GLY A 243 12.93 0.71 -18.34
N ASN A 244 14.15 0.88 -17.84
CA ASN A 244 15.22 1.60 -18.49
C ASN A 244 16.42 0.65 -18.63
N PRO A 245 16.87 0.30 -19.85
CA PRO A 245 18.00 -0.60 -20.06
C PRO A 245 19.28 -0.21 -19.32
N ASN A 246 19.43 1.08 -18.99
CA ASN A 246 20.58 1.65 -18.28
C ASN A 246 20.41 1.69 -16.74
N ALA A 247 19.30 1.18 -16.20
CA ALA A 247 19.08 1.14 -14.76
C ALA A 247 20.04 0.14 -14.09
N ASP A 248 20.65 0.55 -12.97
CA ASP A 248 21.47 -0.34 -12.16
C ASP A 248 20.59 -1.25 -11.29
N CYS A 249 20.37 -2.47 -11.78
CA CYS A 249 19.44 -3.44 -11.20
C CYS A 249 20.07 -4.82 -11.01
N ASN A 250 21.41 -4.91 -11.03
CA ASN A 250 22.10 -6.19 -10.88
C ASN A 250 21.80 -6.84 -9.53
N TRP A 251 21.58 -6.03 -8.49
CA TRP A 251 21.17 -6.48 -7.17
C TRP A 251 19.86 -7.27 -7.20
N ILE A 252 18.88 -6.92 -8.04
CA ILE A 252 17.59 -7.63 -8.13
C ILE A 252 17.82 -9.08 -8.57
N THR A 253 18.60 -9.25 -9.63
CA THR A 253 18.92 -10.57 -10.18
C THR A 253 19.73 -11.39 -9.18
N ALA A 254 20.77 -10.78 -8.59
CA ALA A 254 21.60 -11.45 -7.60
C ALA A 254 20.78 -11.93 -6.38
N GLN A 255 19.91 -11.06 -5.86
CA GLN A 255 19.11 -11.35 -4.67
C GLN A 255 18.03 -12.38 -4.93
N PHE A 256 17.38 -12.32 -6.09
CA PHE A 256 16.43 -13.35 -6.50
C PHE A 256 17.10 -14.72 -6.54
N HIS A 257 18.25 -14.85 -7.21
CA HIS A 257 18.95 -16.14 -7.29
C HIS A 257 19.51 -16.61 -5.95
N ASN A 258 19.92 -15.70 -5.05
CA ASN A 258 20.32 -16.06 -3.69
C ASN A 258 19.17 -16.69 -2.90
N LEU A 259 17.92 -16.25 -3.11
CA LEU A 259 16.75 -16.86 -2.45
C LEU A 259 16.39 -18.26 -2.95
N LEU A 260 16.82 -18.60 -4.18
CA LEU A 260 16.59 -19.91 -4.76
C LEU A 260 17.64 -20.94 -4.32
N GLN A 261 18.78 -20.48 -3.78
CA GLN A 261 19.79 -21.40 -3.27
C GLN A 261 19.26 -22.05 -1.98
N PRO A 262 19.39 -23.39 -1.83
CA PRO A 262 19.08 -24.02 -0.56
C PRO A 262 19.93 -23.40 0.54
N VAL A 263 19.30 -23.03 1.65
CA VAL A 263 20.03 -22.63 2.86
C VAL A 263 20.89 -23.82 3.25
N ASN A 264 22.19 -23.75 2.96
CA ASN A 264 23.16 -24.70 3.50
C ASN A 264 23.09 -24.53 5.02
N GLU A 265 22.35 -25.41 5.69
CA GLU A 265 22.44 -25.53 7.14
C GLU A 265 23.92 -25.73 7.48
N PRO A 266 24.53 -24.85 8.30
CA PRO A 266 25.86 -25.13 8.79
C PRO A 266 25.75 -26.40 9.63
N PHE A 267 26.39 -27.46 9.16
CA PHE A 267 26.53 -28.76 9.83
C PHE A 267 26.70 -28.56 11.35
N ARG A 268 25.74 -29.07 12.12
CA ARG A 268 25.86 -29.28 13.56
C ARG A 268 26.88 -30.38 13.86
#